data_AF-A0A9Q4QQQ3-F1
#
_entry.id   AF-A0A9Q4QQQ3-F1
#
_cell.length_a   1.000
_cell.length_b   1.000
_cell.length_c   1.000
_cell.angle_alpha   90.00
_cell.angle_beta   90.00
_cell.angle_gamma   90.00
#
_symmetry.space_group_name_H-M   'P 1'
#
loop_
_entity.id
_entity.type
_entity.pdbx_description
1 polymer ?
#
loop_
_entity_poly.entity_id
_entity_poly.type
_entity_poly.pdbx_seq_one_letter_code
_entity_poly.pdbx_strand_id
1 'polypeptide(L)'
;TIGYGETGKHVTPDMCLANEQEADAILRARLAKEFEPAVRRYVRVPLKQQQFDALVSLSFNIGVGAFHRSTLLRKLNAGDVAGAAEQFHVWKWAGDSIQQGLIIRRAAERAL
;
A
#
# COMPACT_ATOMS: atom_id res chain seq x y z
N THR A 1 -13.13 10.17 4.95
CA THR A 1 -12.64 9.25 3.89
C THR A 1 -13.71 9.13 2.85
N ILE A 2 -13.36 9.12 1.56
CA ILE A 2 -14.30 8.96 0.44
C ILE A 2 -13.74 7.95 -0.58
N GLY A 3 -14.60 7.31 -1.37
CA GLY A 3 -14.20 6.29 -2.35
C GLY A 3 -13.42 5.14 -1.72
N TYR A 4 -12.32 4.73 -2.36
CA TYR A 4 -11.50 3.59 -1.93
C TYR A 4 -10.40 3.94 -0.91
N GLY A 5 -10.67 4.88 0.00
CA GLY A 5 -9.70 5.29 1.03
C GLY A 5 -9.04 6.65 0.80
N GLU A 6 -9.67 7.53 0.01
CA GLU A 6 -9.17 8.89 -0.18
C GLU A 6 -9.28 9.70 1.10
N THR A 7 -8.17 10.35 1.47
CA THR A 7 -8.04 11.11 2.72
C THR A 7 -7.20 12.36 2.49
N GLY A 8 -7.52 13.45 3.19
CA GLY A 8 -6.77 14.70 3.10
C GLY A 8 -7.65 15.92 3.33
N LYS A 9 -7.05 17.11 3.37
CA LYS A 9 -7.76 18.39 3.61
C LYS A 9 -8.79 18.73 2.53
N HIS A 10 -8.66 18.15 1.34
CA HIS A 10 -9.57 18.36 0.22
C HIS A 10 -10.83 17.49 0.29
N VAL A 11 -10.87 16.48 1.18
CA VAL A 11 -12.04 15.62 1.38
C VAL A 11 -12.94 16.26 2.44
N THR A 12 -14.14 16.69 2.03
CA THR A 12 -15.14 17.28 2.93
C THR A 12 -16.32 16.33 3.17
N PRO A 13 -17.11 16.51 4.25
CA PRO A 13 -18.26 15.66 4.55
C PRO A 13 -19.35 15.66 3.46
N ASP A 14 -19.47 16.77 2.71
CA ASP A 14 -20.51 16.94 1.68
C ASP A 14 -20.10 16.41 0.30
N MET A 15 -18.88 15.90 0.15
CA MET A 15 -18.45 15.28 -1.10
C MET A 15 -19.18 13.96 -1.32
N CYS A 16 -19.73 13.80 -2.52
CA CYS A 16 -20.30 12.55 -3.01
C CYS A 16 -19.63 12.21 -4.34
N LEU A 17 -19.27 10.94 -4.52
CA LEU A 17 -18.81 10.44 -5.81
C LEU A 17 -20.03 9.99 -6.61
N ALA A 18 -20.11 10.41 -7.87
CA ALA A 18 -21.27 10.14 -8.71
C ALA A 18 -21.34 8.67 -9.16
N ASN A 19 -20.19 8.00 -9.28
CA ASN A 19 -20.08 6.60 -9.72
C ASN A 19 -18.72 5.98 -9.34
N GLU A 20 -18.57 4.69 -9.61
CA GLU A 20 -17.34 3.94 -9.40
C GLU A 20 -16.18 4.45 -10.28
N GLN A 21 -16.44 4.96 -11.49
CA GLN A 21 -15.38 5.47 -12.36
C GLN A 21 -14.68 6.69 -11.78
N GLU A 22 -15.41 7.55 -11.06
CA GLU A 22 -14.85 8.69 -10.36
C GLU A 22 -13.98 8.25 -9.18
N ALA A 23 -14.44 7.24 -8.42
CA ALA A 23 -13.67 6.63 -7.34
C ALA A 23 -12.37 5.99 -7.86
N ASP A 24 -12.45 5.28 -8.98
CA ASP A 24 -11.29 4.69 -9.67
C ASP A 24 -10.30 5.75 -10.15
N ALA A 25 -10.81 6.84 -10.74
CA ALA A 25 -9.96 7.93 -11.23
C ALA A 25 -9.19 8.59 -10.09
N ILE A 26 -9.84 8.85 -8.95
CA ILE A 26 -9.21 9.39 -7.74
C ILE A 26 -8.13 8.43 -7.23
N LEU A 27 -8.46 7.14 -7.10
CA LEU A 27 -7.52 6.13 -6.64
C LEU A 27 -6.30 6.07 -7.55
N ARG A 28 -6.49 5.95 -8.87
CA ARG A 28 -5.40 5.89 -9.86
C ARG A 28 -4.52 7.14 -9.81
N ALA A 29 -5.14 8.33 -9.74
CA ALA A 29 -4.40 9.58 -9.65
C ALA A 29 -3.51 9.62 -8.40
N ARG A 30 -4.01 9.14 -7.26
CA ARG A 30 -3.23 9.11 -6.03
C ARG A 30 -2.12 8.05 -6.07
N LEU A 31 -2.40 6.86 -6.57
CA LEU A 31 -1.39 5.80 -6.75
C LEU A 31 -0.24 6.31 -7.63
N ALA A 32 -0.55 6.88 -8.79
CA ALA A 32 0.43 7.41 -9.73
C ALA A 32 1.22 8.61 -9.18
N LYS A 33 0.59 9.46 -8.35
CA LYS A 33 1.22 10.66 -7.80
C LYS A 33 2.11 10.39 -6.60
N GLU A 34 1.71 9.48 -5.70
CA GLU A 34 2.33 9.34 -4.38
C GLU A 34 3.02 7.98 -4.19
N PHE A 35 2.34 6.88 -4.52
CA PHE A 35 2.74 5.55 -4.08
C PHE A 35 3.62 4.81 -5.09
N GLU A 36 3.25 4.81 -6.37
CA GLU A 36 4.05 4.20 -7.43
C GLU A 36 5.45 4.84 -7.53
N PRO A 37 5.61 6.19 -7.53
CA PRO A 37 6.93 6.79 -7.56
C PRO A 37 7.75 6.48 -6.31
N ALA A 38 7.11 6.38 -5.15
CA ALA A 38 7.78 6.00 -3.91
C ALA A 38 8.33 4.57 -3.97
N VAL A 39 7.53 3.60 -4.42
CA VAL A 39 7.99 2.21 -4.58
C VAL A 39 9.14 2.15 -5.59
N ARG A 40 9.01 2.81 -6.75
CA ARG A 40 10.10 2.87 -7.76
C ARG A 40 11.38 3.51 -7.22
N ARG A 41 11.26 4.53 -6.37
CA ARG A 41 12.41 5.24 -5.79
C ARG A 41 13.14 4.41 -4.74
N TYR A 42 12.40 3.69 -3.90
CA TYR A 42 12.96 3.04 -2.72
C TYR A 42 13.37 1.58 -2.95
N VAL A 43 12.73 0.88 -3.88
CA VAL A 43 13.15 -0.47 -4.26
C VAL A 43 14.34 -0.39 -5.21
N ARG A 44 15.41 -1.12 -4.89
CA ARG A 44 16.70 -1.09 -5.61
C ARG A 44 16.98 -2.38 -6.38
N VAL A 45 16.09 -3.36 -6.29
CA VAL A 45 16.18 -4.65 -6.96
C VAL A 45 15.12 -4.75 -8.06
N PRO A 46 15.36 -5.54 -9.12
CA PRO A 46 14.33 -5.80 -10.13
C PRO A 46 13.08 -6.43 -9.51
N LEU A 47 11.90 -5.99 -9.95
CA LEU A 47 10.62 -6.53 -9.53
C LEU A 47 9.83 -7.07 -10.71
N LYS A 48 9.07 -8.13 -10.47
CA LYS A 48 7.95 -8.51 -11.35
C LYS A 48 6.79 -7.53 -11.14
N GLN A 49 5.93 -7.39 -12.13
CA GLN A 49 4.77 -6.49 -12.05
C GLN A 49 3.89 -6.77 -10.82
N GLN A 50 3.59 -8.04 -10.55
CA GLN A 50 2.76 -8.44 -9.40
C GLN A 50 3.39 -8.04 -8.04
N GLN A 51 4.71 -8.14 -7.92
CA GLN A 51 5.43 -7.72 -6.73
C GLN A 51 5.40 -6.20 -6.57
N PHE A 52 5.53 -5.47 -7.68
CA PHE A 52 5.36 -4.01 -7.67
C PHE A 52 3.96 -3.62 -7.19
N ASP A 53 2.92 -4.25 -7.73
CA ASP A 53 1.52 -3.99 -7.37
C ASP A 53 1.26 -4.29 -5.88
N ALA A 54 1.79 -5.39 -5.35
CA ALA A 54 1.70 -5.74 -3.94
C ALA A 54 2.36 -4.69 -3.03
N LEU A 55 3.55 -4.20 -3.40
CA LEU A 55 4.27 -3.16 -2.64
C LEU A 55 3.55 -1.81 -2.70
N VAL A 56 2.95 -1.47 -3.85
CA VAL A 56 2.12 -0.27 -3.99
C VAL A 56 0.88 -0.36 -3.11
N SER A 57 0.17 -1.50 -3.10
CA SER A 57 -0.98 -1.72 -2.21
C SER A 57 -0.59 -1.60 -0.74
N LEU A 58 0.54 -2.21 -0.35
CA LEU A 58 1.04 -2.09 1.02
C LEU A 58 1.36 -0.63 1.34
N SER A 59 2.13 0.05 0.50
CA SER A 59 2.51 1.45 0.71
C SER A 59 1.31 2.38 0.76
N PHE A 60 0.25 2.12 -0.02
CA PHE A 60 -1.02 2.85 0.06
C PHE A 60 -1.66 2.69 1.44
N ASN A 61 -1.66 1.46 1.97
CA ASN A 61 -2.30 1.17 3.25
C ASN A 61 -1.53 1.67 4.47
N ILE A 62 -0.19 1.56 4.48
CA ILE A 62 0.64 1.91 5.64
C ILE A 62 1.28 3.31 5.52
N GLY A 63 1.20 3.92 4.34
CA GLY A 63 1.84 5.18 4.00
C GLY A 63 3.30 5.05 3.54
N VAL A 64 3.74 5.96 2.68
CA VAL A 64 5.09 5.97 2.09
C VAL A 64 6.20 6.01 3.15
N GLY A 65 6.02 6.80 4.21
CA GLY A 65 7.01 6.95 5.28
C GLY A 65 7.25 5.64 6.04
N ALA A 66 6.19 4.88 6.32
CA ALA A 66 6.28 3.59 7.00
C ALA A 66 6.88 2.53 6.06
N PHE A 67 6.47 2.52 4.79
CA PHE A 67 7.06 1.65 3.77
C PHE A 67 8.57 1.86 3.63
N HIS A 68 9.03 3.11 3.52
CA HIS A 68 10.44 3.44 3.37
C HIS A 68 11.31 2.96 4.55
N ARG A 69 10.77 2.99 5.79
CA ARG A 69 11.49 2.53 6.99
C ARG A 69 11.24 1.06 7.31
N SER A 70 10.49 0.34 6.48
CA SER A 70 10.08 -1.02 6.77
C SER A 70 11.24 -2.02 6.70
N THR A 71 11.21 -3.01 7.60
CA THR A 71 12.10 -4.18 7.51
C THR A 71 11.85 -4.96 6.22
N LEU A 72 10.62 -4.93 5.69
CA LEU A 72 10.25 -5.51 4.40
C LEU A 72 11.13 -4.95 3.27
N LEU A 73 11.16 -3.62 3.11
CA LEU A 73 11.94 -2.96 2.06
C LEU A 73 13.43 -3.23 2.23
N ARG A 74 13.93 -3.22 3.48
CA ARG A 74 15.33 -3.53 3.78
C ARG A 74 15.71 -4.96 3.34
N LYS A 75 14.87 -5.95 3.64
CA LYS A 75 15.07 -7.35 3.23
C LYS A 75 15.00 -7.50 1.72
N LEU A 76 13.99 -6.90 1.09
CA LEU A 76 13.82 -6.91 -0.36
C LEU A 76 15.05 -6.35 -1.08
N ASN A 77 15.54 -5.19 -0.66
CA ASN A 77 16.72 -4.55 -1.24
C ASN A 77 18.04 -5.31 -0.97
N ALA A 78 18.05 -6.21 0.02
CA ALA A 78 19.16 -7.13 0.27
C ALA A 78 19.04 -8.43 -0.57
N GLY A 79 18.01 -8.56 -1.41
CA GLY A 79 17.74 -9.76 -2.20
C GLY A 79 16.98 -10.86 -1.45
N ASP A 80 16.63 -10.64 -0.18
CA ASP A 80 15.85 -11.57 0.64
C ASP A 80 14.35 -11.42 0.34
N VAL A 81 13.93 -11.91 -0.84
CA VAL A 81 12.54 -11.83 -1.32
C VAL A 81 11.60 -12.64 -0.41
N ALA A 82 12.01 -13.86 -0.02
CA ALA A 82 11.20 -14.71 0.85
C ALA A 82 11.02 -14.08 2.24
N GLY A 83 12.09 -13.55 2.82
CA GLY A 83 12.00 -12.83 4.09
C GLY A 83 11.20 -11.53 3.98
N ALA A 84 11.25 -10.82 2.85
CA ALA A 84 10.42 -9.65 2.61
C ALA A 84 8.92 -10.03 2.57
N ALA A 85 8.56 -11.15 1.92
CA ALA A 85 7.20 -11.66 1.89
C ALA A 85 6.64 -11.96 3.29
N GLU A 86 7.46 -12.49 4.21
CA GLU A 86 7.04 -12.70 5.60
C GLU A 86 6.78 -11.40 6.37
N GLN A 87 7.41 -10.29 5.95
CA GLN A 87 7.19 -8.99 6.59
C GLN A 87 5.85 -8.35 6.25
N PHE A 88 5.04 -8.89 5.34
CA PHE A 88 3.67 -8.38 5.16
C PHE A 88 2.83 -8.61 6.43
N HIS A 89 2.99 -9.75 7.10
CA HIS A 89 2.18 -10.15 8.27
C HIS A 89 2.35 -9.26 9.50
N VAL A 90 3.43 -8.47 9.58
CA VAL A 90 3.66 -7.57 10.73
C VAL A 90 2.74 -6.35 10.68
N TRP A 91 2.24 -5.99 9.48
CA TRP A 91 1.35 -4.85 9.26
C TRP A 91 -0.13 -5.24 9.41
N LYS A 92 -0.46 -5.81 10.58
CA LYS A 92 -1.81 -6.28 10.96
C LYS A 92 -2.50 -5.46 12.06
N TRP A 93 -1.80 -4.46 12.59
CA TRP A 93 -2.26 -3.64 13.71
C TRP A 93 -2.87 -2.32 13.24
N ALA A 94 -3.96 -1.91 13.87
CA ALA A 94 -4.49 -0.56 13.80
C ALA A 94 -4.79 -0.06 15.22
N GLY A 95 -4.10 1.01 15.62
CA GLY A 95 -4.02 1.38 17.04
C GLY A 95 -3.42 0.24 17.86
N ASP A 96 -4.04 -0.07 19.00
CA ASP A 96 -3.57 -1.11 19.93
C ASP A 96 -4.17 -2.51 19.67
N SER A 97 -4.80 -2.70 18.51
CA SER A 97 -5.53 -3.94 18.21
C SER A 97 -5.15 -4.55 16.85
N ILE A 98 -5.14 -5.88 16.82
CA ILE A 98 -5.00 -6.64 15.57
C ILE A 98 -6.32 -6.61 14.82
N GLN A 99 -6.28 -6.27 13.54
CA GLN A 99 -7.45 -6.21 12.68
C GLN A 99 -7.52 -7.42 11.75
N GLN A 100 -8.60 -8.19 11.84
CA GLN A 100 -8.80 -9.38 11.00
C GLN A 100 -8.76 -9.03 9.50
N GLY A 101 -9.34 -7.90 9.12
CA GLY A 101 -9.31 -7.42 7.72
C GLY A 101 -7.90 -7.13 7.22
N LEU A 102 -6.99 -6.66 8.09
CA LEU A 102 -5.59 -6.46 7.71
C LEU A 102 -4.88 -7.80 7.54
N ILE A 103 -5.14 -8.80 8.38
CA ILE A 103 -4.55 -10.14 8.21
C ILE A 103 -4.91 -10.72 6.83
N ILE A 104 -6.19 -10.67 6.46
CA ILE A 104 -6.68 -11.17 5.15
C ILE A 104 -6.01 -10.40 4.01
N ARG A 105 -5.96 -9.07 4.12
CA ARG A 105 -5.30 -8.22 3.11
C ARG A 105 -3.82 -8.54 2.95
N ARG A 106 -3.08 -8.72 4.05
CA ARG A 106 -1.65 -9.06 4.03
C ARG A 106 -1.39 -10.42 3.41
N ALA A 107 -2.26 -11.40 3.66
CA ALA A 107 -2.16 -12.72 3.02
C ALA A 107 -2.37 -12.63 1.49
N ALA A 108 -3.33 -11.84 1.03
CA ALA A 108 -3.55 -11.61 -0.39
C ALA A 108 -2.37 -10.89 -1.06
N GLU A 109 -1.86 -9.82 -0.45
CA GLU A 109 -0.71 -9.07 -0.98
C GLU A 109 0.57 -9.93 -1.04
N ARG A 110 0.77 -10.85 -0.09
CA ARG A 110 1.89 -11.80 -0.10
C ARG A 110 1.80 -12.84 -1.22
N ALA A 111 0.59 -13.18 -1.66
CA ALA A 111 0.35 -14.25 -2.64
C ALA A 111 0.53 -13.80 -4.10
N LEU A 112 0.62 -12.49 -4.34
CA LEU A 112 0.90 -11.87 -5.64
C LEU A 112 2.39 -11.96 -6.01
#